data_AF-A0A3G2GBF3-F1
#
_entry.id   AF-A0A3G2GBF3-F1
#
_cell.length_a   1.000
_cell.length_b   1.000
_cell.length_c   1.000
_cell.angle_alpha   90.00
_cell.angle_beta   90.00
_cell.angle_gamma   90.00
#
_symmetry.space_group_name_H-M   'P 1'
#
loop_
_entity.id
_entity.type
_entity.pdbx_description
1 polymer ?
#
loop_
_entity_poly.entity_id
_entity_poly.type
_entity_poly.pdbx_seq_one_letter_code
_entity_poly.pdbx_strand_id
1 'polypeptide(L)'
;MRKIILILFVLISFVSMAQQKGNTGHFTIQIREEFGDLNKDGLQDKTVISMDTVDVNQPLKLEIYFQQSDGKFKLFFSSTNIFNPQYPNGKYGGDQIPYAFIEDGYLVIDSEIKDFHYQDKFKFNKGNFELVNFSSVIWDGKDYTIEIEFDLLKGIKTEITQTLGSGDILKKEEKKLLIKPLPTIQNFRTLESKWKN
;
A
#
# COMPACT_ATOMS: atom_id res chain seq x y z
N MET A 1 49.80 -23.04 8.73
CA MET A 1 48.48 -23.39 8.15
C MET A 1 47.31 -22.81 8.97
N ARG A 2 47.21 -23.06 10.28
CA ARG A 2 46.13 -22.55 11.15
C ARG A 2 45.94 -21.01 11.14
N LYS A 3 47.03 -20.24 11.07
CA LYS A 3 47.00 -18.76 10.99
C LYS A 3 46.53 -18.22 9.63
N ILE A 4 46.79 -18.96 8.54
CA ILE A 4 46.37 -18.57 7.18
C ILE A 4 44.85 -18.77 7.03
N ILE A 5 44.31 -19.84 7.61
CA ILE A 5 42.87 -20.13 7.63
C ILE A 5 42.09 -19.04 8.39
N LEU A 6 42.64 -18.54 9.51
CA LEU A 6 42.03 -17.45 10.28
C LEU A 6 41.99 -16.12 9.51
N ILE A 7 43.04 -15.80 8.75
CA ILE A 7 43.09 -14.59 7.91
C ILE A 7 42.06 -14.71 6.76
N LEU A 8 41.91 -15.90 6.18
CA LEU A 8 40.91 -16.14 5.13
C LEU A 8 39.48 -15.96 5.65
N PHE A 9 39.19 -16.41 6.88
CA PHE A 9 37.88 -16.23 7.50
C PHE A 9 37.52 -14.75 7.74
N VAL A 10 38.50 -13.95 8.21
CA VAL A 10 38.30 -12.52 8.43
C VAL A 10 38.04 -11.78 7.12
N LEU A 11 38.74 -12.12 6.04
CA LEU A 11 38.55 -11.52 4.72
C LEU A 11 37.16 -11.82 4.13
N ILE A 12 36.63 -13.03 4.30
CA ILE A 12 35.30 -13.40 3.80
C ILE A 12 34.20 -12.57 4.48
N SER A 13 34.31 -12.30 5.79
CA SER A 13 33.36 -11.45 6.51
C SER A 13 33.28 -10.01 6.00
N PHE A 14 34.38 -9.45 5.47
CA PHE A 14 34.36 -8.09 4.90
C PHE A 14 33.66 -8.01 3.55
N VAL A 15 33.75 -9.05 2.71
CA VAL A 15 33.08 -9.06 1.39
C VAL A 15 31.56 -9.22 1.55
N SER A 16 31.11 -9.96 2.57
CA SER A 16 29.68 -10.12 2.87
C SER A 16 28.99 -8.82 3.31
N MET A 17 29.70 -7.91 4.00
CA MET A 17 29.15 -6.61 4.42
C MET A 17 29.09 -5.58 3.28
N ALA A 18 29.93 -5.70 2.24
CA ALA A 18 29.98 -4.74 1.13
C ALA A 18 28.86 -4.91 0.10
N GLN A 19 28.27 -6.12 -0.01
CA GLN A 19 27.16 -6.40 -0.93
C GLN A 19 25.80 -5.91 -0.41
N GLN A 20 25.76 -5.31 0.78
CA GLN A 20 24.54 -4.76 1.37
C GLN A 20 24.36 -3.26 1.10
N LYS A 21 25.06 -2.70 0.11
CA LYS A 21 24.53 -1.53 -0.62
C LYS A 21 23.48 -2.04 -1.59
N GLY A 22 22.31 -2.38 -1.03
CA GLY A 22 21.12 -2.61 -1.84
C GLY A 22 20.95 -1.42 -2.77
N ASN A 23 20.58 -1.71 -4.03
CA ASN A 23 20.23 -0.72 -5.03
C ASN A 23 19.19 0.23 -4.41
N THR A 24 19.64 1.36 -3.85
CA THR A 24 18.77 2.33 -3.21
C THR A 24 18.23 3.15 -4.37
N GLY A 25 17.06 2.74 -4.87
CA GLY A 25 16.42 3.42 -5.99
C GLY A 25 16.42 4.94 -5.81
N HIS A 26 16.47 5.65 -6.93
CA HIS A 26 16.58 7.11 -6.99
C HIS A 26 15.22 7.78 -6.78
N PHE A 27 14.58 7.52 -5.64
CA PHE A 27 13.28 8.10 -5.25
C PHE A 27 13.40 9.57 -4.83
N THR A 28 13.96 10.41 -5.70
CA THR A 28 14.21 11.83 -5.45
C THR A 28 13.03 12.72 -5.82
N ILE A 29 12.09 12.21 -6.62
CA ILE A 29 10.90 12.94 -7.06
C ILE A 29 9.74 12.62 -6.10
N GLN A 30 9.39 13.57 -5.23
CA GLN A 30 8.19 13.50 -4.40
C GLN A 30 6.97 13.83 -5.27
N ILE A 31 6.01 12.92 -5.30
CA ILE A 31 4.78 13.05 -6.08
C ILE A 31 3.63 13.54 -5.21
N ARG A 32 3.52 13.01 -3.98
CA ARG A 32 2.48 13.38 -3.01
C ARG A 32 3.04 13.41 -1.61
N GLU A 33 2.48 14.27 -0.78
CA GLU A 33 2.70 14.32 0.66
C GLU A 33 1.38 14.70 1.32
N GLU A 34 0.96 13.92 2.31
CA GLU A 34 -0.28 14.12 3.05
C GLU A 34 0.02 14.10 4.54
N PHE A 35 -0.76 14.86 5.31
CA PHE A 35 -0.60 15.00 6.75
C PHE A 35 -1.89 14.62 7.49
N GLY A 36 -1.76 14.13 8.72
CA GLY A 36 -2.88 13.80 9.60
C GLY A 36 -2.39 13.14 10.88
N ASP A 37 -3.26 12.52 11.66
CA ASP A 37 -2.88 11.83 12.91
C ASP A 37 -3.24 10.35 12.79
N LEU A 38 -2.27 9.49 12.49
CA LEU A 38 -2.49 8.07 12.17
C LEU A 38 -2.67 7.19 13.40
N ASN A 39 -2.03 7.56 14.51
CA ASN A 39 -2.03 6.77 15.75
C ASN A 39 -2.91 7.39 16.86
N LYS A 40 -3.57 8.52 16.58
CA LYS A 40 -4.46 9.26 17.48
C LYS A 40 -3.75 9.77 18.73
N ASP A 41 -2.47 10.14 18.62
CA ASP A 41 -1.70 10.71 19.72
C ASP A 41 -1.73 12.25 19.76
N GLY A 42 -2.41 12.88 18.80
CA GLY A 42 -2.52 14.33 18.66
C GLY A 42 -1.33 14.99 17.98
N LEU A 43 -0.34 14.23 17.52
CA LEU A 43 0.77 14.72 16.70
C LEU A 43 0.45 14.55 15.21
N GLN A 44 1.07 15.41 14.39
CA GLN A 44 0.85 15.38 12.96
C GLN A 44 1.85 14.43 12.30
N ASP A 45 1.36 13.29 11.86
CA ASP A 45 2.05 12.31 11.03
C ASP A 45 1.98 12.67 9.55
N LYS A 46 2.79 11.96 8.74
CA LYS A 46 2.74 12.15 7.29
C LYS A 46 2.98 10.88 6.48
N THR A 47 2.43 10.87 5.29
CA THR A 47 2.73 9.92 4.23
C THR A 47 3.42 10.64 3.08
N VAL A 48 4.33 9.94 2.40
CA VAL A 48 5.03 10.46 1.21
C VAL A 48 4.99 9.40 0.14
N ILE A 49 4.60 9.79 -1.07
CA ILE A 49 4.75 8.97 -2.27
C ILE A 49 5.84 9.61 -3.14
N SER A 50 6.87 8.83 -3.46
CA SER A 50 7.96 9.24 -4.34
C SER A 50 8.12 8.27 -5.51
N MET A 51 8.72 8.73 -6.61
CA MET A 51 8.97 7.95 -7.81
C MET A 51 10.46 7.91 -8.12
N ASP A 52 10.96 6.74 -8.52
CA ASP A 52 12.29 6.61 -9.12
C ASP A 52 12.19 6.83 -10.63
N THR A 53 12.39 8.06 -11.09
CA THR A 53 12.30 8.40 -12.52
C THR A 53 13.52 7.99 -13.33
N VAL A 54 14.56 7.41 -12.70
CA VAL A 54 15.76 6.91 -13.37
C VAL A 54 15.57 5.43 -13.77
N ASP A 55 14.85 4.66 -12.94
CA ASP A 55 14.48 3.29 -13.28
C ASP A 55 13.49 3.25 -14.46
N VAL A 56 13.72 2.34 -15.40
CA VAL A 56 12.88 2.18 -16.61
C VAL A 56 11.42 1.85 -16.26
N ASN A 57 11.18 1.19 -15.13
CA ASN A 57 9.84 0.85 -14.66
C ASN A 57 9.15 2.03 -13.95
N GLN A 58 9.91 3.03 -13.51
CA GLN A 58 9.43 4.13 -12.68
C GLN A 58 8.56 3.65 -11.51
N PRO A 59 9.13 2.84 -10.58
CA PRO A 59 8.40 2.38 -9.42
C PRO A 59 8.05 3.53 -8.48
N LEU A 60 6.94 3.36 -7.77
CA LEU A 60 6.51 4.25 -6.69
C LEU A 60 6.93 3.67 -5.34
N LYS A 61 7.26 4.55 -4.40
CA LYS A 61 7.57 4.19 -3.01
C LYS A 61 6.66 4.95 -2.07
N LEU A 62 5.98 4.21 -1.19
CA LEU A 62 5.22 4.75 -0.06
C LEU A 62 6.13 4.79 1.17
N GLU A 63 6.16 5.94 1.83
CA GLU A 63 6.81 6.13 3.13
C GLU A 63 5.80 6.70 4.13
N ILE A 64 5.84 6.23 5.37
CA ILE A 64 4.99 6.69 6.47
C ILE A 64 5.89 7.10 7.62
N TYR A 65 5.66 8.29 8.15
CA TYR A 65 6.43 8.88 9.23
C TYR A 65 5.52 9.27 10.39
N PHE A 66 5.94 8.91 11.60
CA PHE A 66 5.33 9.40 12.82
C PHE A 66 6.06 10.64 13.31
N GLN A 67 5.34 11.70 13.67
CA GLN A 67 5.96 12.82 14.38
C GLN A 67 6.32 12.39 15.80
N GLN A 68 7.49 12.84 16.27
CA GLN A 68 7.96 12.62 17.62
C GLN A 68 7.69 13.87 18.47
N SER A 69 7.78 13.74 19.79
CA SER A 69 7.56 14.86 20.72
C SER A 69 8.54 16.02 20.54
N ASP A 70 9.70 15.79 19.91
CA ASP A 70 10.66 16.84 19.53
C ASP A 70 10.32 17.55 18.21
N GLY A 71 9.16 17.22 17.62
CA GLY A 71 8.66 17.75 16.36
C GLY A 71 9.23 17.10 15.11
N LYS A 72 10.21 16.19 15.24
CA LYS A 72 10.83 15.53 14.08
C LYS A 72 10.03 14.33 13.62
N PHE A 73 10.11 14.04 12.32
CA PHE A 73 9.50 12.88 11.72
C PHE A 73 10.44 11.67 11.78
N LYS A 74 9.92 10.54 12.27
CA LYS A 74 10.62 9.26 12.27
C LYS A 74 9.97 8.32 11.26
N LEU A 75 10.78 7.81 10.32
CA LEU A 75 10.33 6.80 9.36
C LEU A 75 9.86 5.55 10.09
N PHE A 76 8.64 5.13 9.80
CA PHE A 76 8.04 3.92 10.36
C PHE A 76 7.92 2.81 9.31
N PHE A 77 7.45 3.16 8.11
CA PHE A 77 7.23 2.21 7.03
C PHE A 77 7.77 2.78 5.71
N SER A 78 8.39 1.92 4.90
CA SER A 78 8.87 2.25 3.55
C SER A 78 8.74 1.01 2.67
N SER A 79 8.10 1.14 1.50
CA SER A 79 7.96 0.02 0.56
C SER A 79 7.69 0.50 -0.86
N THR A 80 8.27 -0.22 -1.81
CA THR A 80 8.02 -0.09 -3.26
C THR A 80 6.99 -1.09 -3.78
N ASN A 81 6.51 -2.00 -2.92
CA ASN A 81 5.67 -3.13 -3.34
C ASN A 81 4.17 -2.86 -3.19
N ILE A 82 3.80 -1.69 -2.66
CA ILE A 82 2.40 -1.31 -2.43
C ILE A 82 1.69 -0.98 -3.75
N PHE A 83 2.41 -0.36 -4.69
CA PHE A 83 1.85 0.15 -5.93
C PHE A 83 2.47 -0.53 -7.14
N ASN A 84 1.73 -0.54 -8.25
CA ASN A 84 2.30 -0.91 -9.54
C ASN A 84 3.31 0.15 -9.99
N PRO A 85 4.38 -0.25 -10.70
CA PRO A 85 5.23 0.71 -11.39
C PRO A 85 4.41 1.50 -12.42
N GLN A 86 4.76 2.78 -12.63
CA GLN A 86 4.03 3.64 -13.56
C GLN A 86 4.31 3.29 -15.03
N TYR A 87 5.51 2.77 -15.31
CA TYR A 87 5.98 2.43 -16.65
C TYR A 87 6.50 0.98 -16.74
N PRO A 88 5.71 -0.08 -16.46
CA PRO A 88 6.19 -1.46 -16.52
C PRO A 88 6.86 -1.77 -17.87
N ASN A 89 8.13 -2.21 -17.82
CA ASN A 89 8.97 -2.44 -19.01
C ASN A 89 9.13 -1.20 -19.91
N GLY A 90 9.16 0.00 -19.32
CA GLY A 90 9.35 1.27 -20.03
C GLY A 90 8.12 1.79 -20.79
N LYS A 91 6.94 1.18 -20.58
CA LYS A 91 5.69 1.59 -21.23
C LYS A 91 4.68 2.02 -20.19
N TYR A 92 3.94 3.10 -20.46
CA TYR A 92 2.90 3.58 -19.56
C TYR A 92 1.90 2.45 -19.23
N GLY A 93 1.74 2.17 -17.94
CA GLY A 93 0.96 1.04 -17.45
C GLY A 93 -0.55 1.19 -17.54
N GLY A 94 -1.05 2.43 -17.71
CA GLY A 94 -2.48 2.74 -17.72
C GLY A 94 -3.01 3.25 -16.38
N ASP A 95 -2.45 2.76 -15.28
CA ASP A 95 -2.89 3.09 -13.91
C ASP A 95 -2.60 4.56 -13.55
N GLN A 96 -3.50 5.19 -12.79
CA GLN A 96 -3.27 6.51 -12.20
C GLN A 96 -2.28 6.42 -11.03
N ILE A 97 -1.58 7.52 -10.75
CA ILE A 97 -0.74 7.58 -9.54
C ILE A 97 -1.67 7.58 -8.31
N PRO A 98 -1.56 6.56 -7.44
CA PRO A 98 -2.44 6.39 -6.29
C PRO A 98 -2.25 7.49 -5.24
N TYR A 99 -3.20 7.58 -4.33
CA TYR A 99 -3.14 8.40 -3.13
C TYR A 99 -2.93 7.51 -1.90
N ALA A 100 -2.23 8.06 -0.91
CA ALA A 100 -2.12 7.48 0.42
C ALA A 100 -2.27 8.62 1.42
N PHE A 101 -3.47 8.81 1.96
CA PHE A 101 -3.81 9.93 2.83
C PHE A 101 -4.27 9.45 4.20
N ILE A 102 -4.41 10.39 5.12
CA ILE A 102 -4.75 10.13 6.52
C ILE A 102 -6.14 10.70 6.79
N GLU A 103 -7.09 9.85 7.17
CA GLU A 103 -8.47 10.23 7.45
C GLU A 103 -8.91 9.57 8.76
N ASP A 104 -9.32 10.35 9.76
CA ASP A 104 -9.86 9.87 11.04
C ASP A 104 -9.01 8.81 11.76
N GLY A 105 -7.68 8.89 11.63
CA GLY A 105 -6.71 7.93 12.17
C GLY A 105 -6.66 6.59 11.44
N TYR A 106 -7.06 6.60 10.18
CA TYR A 106 -6.83 5.52 9.23
C TYR A 106 -5.85 6.00 8.16
N LEU A 107 -4.97 5.10 7.74
CA LEU A 107 -4.28 5.25 6.47
C LEU A 107 -5.24 4.76 5.38
N VAL A 108 -5.60 5.64 4.46
CA VAL A 108 -6.44 5.32 3.31
C VAL A 108 -5.56 5.31 2.06
N ILE A 109 -5.52 4.17 1.37
CA ILE A 109 -4.91 4.05 0.06
C ILE A 109 -6.01 4.04 -0.98
N ASP A 110 -5.98 5.00 -1.89
CA ASP A 110 -6.93 5.11 -3.00
C ASP A 110 -6.18 4.91 -4.32
N SER A 111 -6.67 4.00 -5.14
CA SER A 111 -5.98 3.60 -6.37
C SER A 111 -6.97 3.29 -7.48
N GLU A 112 -6.56 3.60 -8.70
CA GLU A 112 -7.29 3.26 -9.91
C GLU A 112 -6.41 2.36 -10.77
N ILE A 113 -6.83 1.11 -10.95
CA ILE A 113 -6.09 0.09 -11.68
C ILE A 113 -7.00 -0.47 -12.75
N LYS A 114 -6.60 -0.33 -14.03
CA LYS A 114 -7.42 -0.74 -15.19
C LYS A 114 -8.86 -0.23 -15.13
N ASP A 115 -9.03 1.06 -14.85
CA ASP A 115 -10.32 1.75 -14.74
C ASP A 115 -11.22 1.25 -13.58
N PHE A 116 -10.67 0.47 -12.66
CA PHE A 116 -11.36 0.06 -11.43
C PHE A 116 -10.82 0.85 -10.25
N HIS A 117 -11.72 1.42 -9.46
CA HIS A 117 -11.37 2.15 -8.25
C HIS A 117 -11.31 1.19 -7.07
N TYR A 118 -10.27 1.34 -6.25
CA TYR A 118 -10.04 0.57 -5.04
C TYR A 118 -9.70 1.52 -3.90
N GLN A 119 -10.23 1.22 -2.73
CA GLN A 119 -9.88 1.91 -1.50
C GLN A 119 -9.59 0.89 -0.40
N ASP A 120 -8.42 1.01 0.20
CA ASP A 120 -7.98 0.19 1.33
C ASP A 120 -7.83 1.08 2.56
N LYS A 121 -8.53 0.74 3.65
CA LYS A 121 -8.39 1.44 4.93
C LYS A 121 -7.63 0.59 5.93
N PHE A 122 -6.51 1.11 6.41
CA PHE A 122 -5.67 0.49 7.43
C PHE A 122 -5.77 1.24 8.74
N LYS A 123 -5.82 0.49 9.84
CA LYS A 123 -5.75 1.03 11.19
C LYS A 123 -4.38 0.73 11.79
N PHE A 124 -3.76 1.72 12.43
CA PHE A 124 -2.58 1.48 13.23
C PHE A 124 -2.97 0.80 14.55
N ASN A 125 -2.41 -0.38 14.81
CA ASN A 125 -2.71 -1.18 15.99
C ASN A 125 -1.47 -1.98 16.40
N LYS A 126 -1.09 -1.88 17.70
CA LYS A 126 0.04 -2.63 18.29
C LYS A 126 1.32 -2.60 17.43
N GLY A 127 1.65 -1.44 16.86
CA GLY A 127 2.87 -1.27 16.07
C GLY A 127 2.79 -1.77 14.63
N ASN A 128 1.60 -2.02 14.07
CA ASN A 128 1.40 -2.39 12.67
C ASN A 128 0.17 -1.72 12.06
N PHE A 129 0.16 -1.57 10.74
CA PHE A 129 -1.04 -1.19 9.99
C PHE A 129 -1.78 -2.45 9.56
N GLU A 130 -2.98 -2.66 10.12
CA GLU A 130 -3.88 -3.76 9.82
C GLU A 130 -4.99 -3.28 8.90
N LEU A 131 -5.25 -3.99 7.81
CA LEU A 131 -6.35 -3.69 6.92
C LEU A 131 -7.68 -4.01 7.61
N VAL A 132 -8.55 -3.00 7.71
CA VAL A 132 -9.84 -3.11 8.40
C VAL A 132 -11.02 -3.01 7.44
N ASN A 133 -10.84 -2.35 6.30
CA ASN A 133 -11.85 -2.25 5.26
C ASN A 133 -11.19 -2.23 3.88
N PHE A 134 -11.86 -2.85 2.92
CA PHE A 134 -11.55 -2.78 1.50
C PHE A 134 -12.84 -2.46 0.75
N SER A 135 -12.77 -1.57 -0.21
CA SER A 135 -13.86 -1.35 -1.15
C SER A 135 -13.37 -1.22 -2.58
N SER A 136 -14.21 -1.60 -3.55
CA SER A 136 -13.95 -1.38 -4.96
C SER A 136 -15.21 -1.02 -5.72
N VAL A 137 -15.07 -0.18 -6.74
CA VAL A 137 -16.14 0.15 -7.69
C VAL A 137 -15.68 -0.24 -9.09
N ILE A 138 -16.48 -1.09 -9.73
CA ILE A 138 -16.22 -1.62 -11.06
C ILE A 138 -17.37 -1.21 -11.97
N TRP A 139 -17.08 -0.52 -13.07
CA TRP A 139 -18.06 -0.25 -14.11
C TRP A 139 -18.07 -1.39 -15.14
N ASP A 140 -19.25 -1.81 -15.57
CA ASP A 140 -19.42 -2.88 -16.55
C ASP A 140 -19.16 -2.43 -18.00
N GLY A 141 -18.86 -1.14 -18.22
CA GLY A 141 -18.69 -0.54 -19.53
C GLY A 141 -20.00 -0.10 -20.19
N LYS A 142 -21.13 -0.21 -19.48
CA LYS A 142 -22.47 0.09 -19.99
C LYS A 142 -23.31 0.79 -18.91
N ASP A 143 -24.21 0.05 -18.26
CA ASP A 143 -25.36 0.60 -17.55
C ASP A 143 -25.26 0.39 -16.03
N TYR A 144 -24.27 -0.37 -15.55
CA TYR A 144 -24.23 -0.80 -14.15
C TYR A 144 -22.84 -0.65 -13.53
N THR A 145 -22.83 -0.42 -12.22
CA THR A 145 -21.62 -0.56 -11.40
C THR A 145 -21.79 -1.70 -10.40
N ILE A 146 -20.68 -2.40 -10.14
CA ILE A 146 -20.55 -3.40 -9.10
C ILE A 146 -19.68 -2.79 -8.01
N GLU A 147 -20.28 -2.56 -6.85
CA GLU A 147 -19.60 -2.08 -5.66
C GLU A 147 -19.38 -3.25 -4.71
N ILE A 148 -18.14 -3.42 -4.29
CA ILE A 148 -17.77 -4.40 -3.28
C ILE A 148 -17.29 -3.64 -2.06
N GLU A 149 -17.81 -3.98 -0.89
CA GLU A 149 -17.29 -3.52 0.40
C GLU A 149 -17.02 -4.73 1.29
N PHE A 150 -15.88 -4.74 1.95
CA PHE A 150 -15.52 -5.76 2.92
C PHE A 150 -15.11 -5.09 4.23
N ASP A 151 -15.96 -5.18 5.25
CA ASP A 151 -15.62 -4.87 6.63
C ASP A 151 -14.92 -6.09 7.25
N LEU A 152 -13.59 -6.07 7.31
CA LEU A 152 -12.79 -7.19 7.81
C LEU A 152 -12.92 -7.36 9.34
N LEU A 153 -13.29 -6.31 10.07
CA LEU A 153 -13.51 -6.38 11.52
C LEU A 153 -14.77 -7.18 11.84
N LYS A 154 -15.84 -6.95 11.07
CA LYS A 154 -17.10 -7.71 11.19
C LYS A 154 -17.04 -9.04 10.42
N GLY A 155 -16.14 -9.15 9.45
CA GLY A 155 -16.06 -10.28 8.55
C GLY A 155 -17.27 -10.34 7.60
N ILE A 156 -17.73 -9.18 7.12
CA ILE A 156 -18.90 -9.05 6.26
C ILE A 156 -18.45 -8.46 4.93
N LYS A 157 -18.64 -9.23 3.85
CA LYS A 157 -18.45 -8.77 2.47
C LYS A 157 -19.82 -8.53 1.85
N THR A 158 -20.04 -7.32 1.34
CA THR A 158 -21.24 -6.92 0.60
C THR A 158 -20.86 -6.67 -0.86
N GLU A 159 -21.69 -7.14 -1.78
CA GLU A 159 -21.60 -6.85 -3.20
C GLU A 159 -22.93 -6.27 -3.67
N ILE A 160 -22.90 -5.08 -4.27
CA ILE A 160 -24.07 -4.35 -4.73
C ILE A 160 -23.91 -4.11 -6.23
N THR A 161 -24.90 -4.53 -7.01
CA THR A 161 -25.02 -4.14 -8.42
C THR A 161 -26.08 -3.05 -8.52
N GLN A 162 -25.71 -1.90 -9.06
CA GLN A 162 -26.59 -0.74 -9.19
C GLN A 162 -26.56 -0.18 -10.61
N THR A 163 -27.65 0.48 -10.99
CA THR A 163 -27.78 1.24 -12.23
C THR A 163 -27.00 2.55 -12.18
N LEU A 164 -26.28 2.84 -13.26
CA LEU A 164 -25.53 4.09 -13.39
C LEU A 164 -26.51 5.28 -13.45
N GLY A 165 -26.28 6.28 -12.60
CA GLY A 165 -27.00 7.57 -12.63
C GLY A 165 -28.34 7.61 -11.90
N SER A 166 -29.07 6.50 -11.73
CA SER A 166 -30.30 6.47 -10.91
C SER A 166 -30.07 5.91 -9.49
N GLY A 167 -29.03 5.09 -9.30
CA GLY A 167 -28.73 4.47 -7.99
C GLY A 167 -29.69 3.34 -7.62
N ASP A 168 -30.51 2.84 -8.55
CA ASP A 168 -31.39 1.71 -8.28
C ASP A 168 -30.57 0.44 -8.09
N ILE A 169 -30.71 -0.18 -6.91
CA ILE A 169 -30.04 -1.42 -6.56
C ILE A 169 -30.75 -2.58 -7.27
N LEU A 170 -30.06 -3.21 -8.22
CA LEU A 170 -30.54 -4.40 -8.92
C LEU A 170 -30.34 -5.68 -8.12
N LYS A 171 -29.21 -5.75 -7.42
CA LYS A 171 -28.80 -6.93 -6.67
C LYS A 171 -27.96 -6.51 -5.48
N LYS A 172 -28.19 -7.18 -4.35
CA LYS A 172 -27.35 -7.07 -3.16
C LYS A 172 -27.10 -8.46 -2.61
N GLU A 173 -25.84 -8.81 -2.47
CA GLU A 173 -25.41 -10.04 -1.81
C GLU A 173 -24.56 -9.68 -0.59
N GLU A 174 -24.74 -10.45 0.48
CA GLU A 174 -23.94 -10.33 1.68
C GLU A 174 -23.41 -11.72 2.04
N LYS A 175 -22.11 -11.79 2.33
CA LYS A 175 -21.43 -13.01 2.74
C LYS A 175 -20.62 -12.76 4.00
N LYS A 176 -20.77 -13.66 4.97
CA LYS A 176 -19.92 -13.68 6.16
C LYS A 176 -18.63 -14.45 5.86
N LEU A 177 -17.49 -13.77 5.98
CA LEU A 177 -16.14 -14.32 5.82
C LEU A 177 -15.20 -13.68 6.86
N LEU A 178 -14.77 -14.47 7.84
CA LEU A 178 -13.88 -13.99 8.90
C LEU A 178 -12.41 -14.23 8.51
N ILE A 179 -11.58 -13.19 8.53
CA ILE A 179 -10.15 -13.27 8.24
C ILE A 179 -9.38 -12.94 9.51
N LYS A 180 -8.57 -13.89 10.00
CA LYS A 180 -7.67 -13.71 11.15
C LYS A 180 -6.35 -14.45 10.92
N PRO A 181 -5.19 -13.82 11.18
CA PRO A 181 -5.02 -12.40 11.51
C PRO A 181 -5.42 -11.47 10.35
N LEU A 182 -5.67 -10.19 10.63
CA LEU A 182 -5.94 -9.22 9.58
C LEU A 182 -4.69 -9.04 8.69
N PRO A 183 -4.85 -8.82 7.37
CA PRO A 183 -3.74 -8.49 6.50
C PRO A 183 -3.01 -7.24 6.99
N THR A 184 -1.67 -7.22 6.88
CA THR A 184 -0.87 -6.06 7.25
C THR A 184 -0.32 -5.36 6.01
N ILE A 185 0.00 -4.08 6.14
CA ILE A 185 0.56 -3.28 5.02
C ILE A 185 1.87 -3.85 4.47
N GLN A 186 2.70 -4.49 5.30
CA GLN A 186 4.00 -5.04 4.87
C GLN A 186 3.86 -6.14 3.82
N ASN A 187 2.75 -6.88 3.84
CA ASN A 187 2.46 -7.97 2.90
C ASN A 187 1.30 -7.62 1.96
N PHE A 188 0.98 -6.33 1.88
CA PHE A 188 -0.10 -5.83 1.05
C PHE A 188 0.39 -5.64 -0.38
N ARG A 189 -0.22 -6.37 -1.30
CA ARG A 189 -0.28 -6.06 -2.71
C ARG A 189 -1.76 -6.03 -3.03
N THR A 190 -2.21 -5.03 -3.78
CA THR A 190 -3.62 -4.76 -4.08
C THR A 190 -4.45 -6.04 -4.17
N LEU A 191 -5.49 -6.08 -3.33
CA LEU A 191 -6.19 -7.31 -2.96
C LEU A 191 -6.97 -7.99 -4.09
N GLU A 192 -7.00 -7.38 -5.27
CA GLU A 192 -7.57 -7.96 -6.50
C GLU A 192 -7.00 -9.36 -6.79
N SER A 193 -5.74 -9.61 -6.44
CA SER A 193 -5.07 -10.90 -6.68
C SER A 193 -5.46 -12.03 -5.71
N LYS A 194 -6.05 -11.73 -4.54
CA LYS A 194 -6.27 -12.73 -3.47
C LYS A 194 -7.71 -13.24 -3.35
N TRP A 195 -8.71 -12.53 -3.85
CA TRP A 195 -10.13 -12.84 -3.59
C TRP A 195 -10.97 -13.20 -4.82
N LYS A 196 -10.30 -13.41 -5.97
CA LYS A 196 -10.92 -13.93 -7.21
C LYS A 196 -11.03 -15.46 -7.27
N ASN A 197 -10.71 -16.17 -6.17
CA ASN A 197 -10.86 -17.64 -6.06
C ASN A 197 -11.93 -18.01 -5.03
#